data_AF-A0A496XRW0-F1
#
_entry.id   AF-A0A496XRW0-F1
#
_cell.length_a   1.000
_cell.length_b   1.000
_cell.length_c   1.000
_cell.angle_alpha   90.00
_cell.angle_beta   90.00
_cell.angle_gamma   90.00
#
_symmetry.space_group_name_H-M   'P 1'
#
loop_
_entity.id
_entity.type
_entity.pdbx_description
1 polymer ?
#
loop_
_entity_poly.entity_id
_entity_poly.type
_entity_poly.pdbx_seq_one_letter_code
_entity_poly.pdbx_strand_id
1 'polypeptide(L)'
;MKLVIHYNHLDRSDSFDHLIKSKSEKLLHKFRGEGSLIWNCTKEKKENISHARLNLKGKIFNATTRAKDLYKTIEINLGKIEKQLEKGFQYES
;
A
#
# COMPACT_ATOMS: atom_id res chain seq x y z
N MET A 1 -7.32 -9.80 -7.26
CA MET A 1 -6.09 -9.53 -6.46
C MET A 1 -6.33 -9.97 -5.02
N LYS A 2 -5.27 -10.46 -4.37
CA LYS A 2 -5.25 -10.74 -2.93
C LYS A 2 -4.76 -9.50 -2.18
N LEU A 3 -5.64 -8.85 -1.41
CA LEU A 3 -5.28 -7.80 -0.46
C LEU A 3 -5.14 -8.42 0.92
N VAL A 4 -4.00 -8.17 1.58
CA VAL A 4 -3.75 -8.62 2.96
C VAL A 4 -3.33 -7.40 3.77
N ILE A 5 -3.96 -7.19 4.92
CA ILE A 5 -3.63 -6.10 5.82
C ILE A 5 -3.31 -6.71 7.19
N HIS A 6 -2.12 -6.41 7.70
CA HIS A 6 -1.67 -6.81 9.02
C HIS A 6 -1.52 -5.57 9.91
N TYR A 7 -2.10 -5.64 11.09
CA TYR A 7 -1.98 -4.63 12.14
C TYR A 7 -1.19 -5.22 13.30
N ASN A 8 0.01 -4.68 13.55
CA ASN A 8 0.87 -5.07 14.65
C ASN A 8 0.87 -3.97 15.71
N HIS A 9 0.44 -4.31 16.92
CA HIS A 9 0.31 -3.36 18.04
C HIS A 9 -0.59 -2.16 17.72
N LEU A 10 -1.58 -2.37 16.85
CA LEU A 10 -2.57 -1.39 16.42
C LEU A 10 -3.94 -2.05 16.41
N ASP A 11 -4.95 -1.34 16.90
CA ASP A 11 -6.33 -1.75 16.70
C ASP A 11 -6.69 -1.60 15.22
N ARG A 12 -7.29 -2.65 14.67
CA ARG A 12 -7.89 -2.60 13.34
C ARG A 12 -9.01 -1.56 13.36
N SER A 13 -9.06 -0.70 12.35
CA SER A 13 -10.18 0.22 12.18
C SER A 13 -10.73 0.11 10.77
N ASP A 14 -12.05 0.03 10.68
CA ASP A 14 -12.79 -0.18 9.43
C ASP A 14 -12.54 0.96 8.43
N SER A 15 -12.28 2.17 8.93
CA SER A 15 -11.92 3.33 8.12
C SER A 15 -10.61 3.12 7.35
N PHE A 16 -9.62 2.45 7.96
CA PHE A 16 -8.36 2.12 7.28
C PHE A 16 -8.55 1.04 6.23
N ASP A 17 -9.32 0.00 6.55
CA ASP A 17 -9.64 -1.06 5.61
C ASP A 17 -10.35 -0.50 4.38
N HIS A 18 -11.34 0.38 4.57
CA HIS A 18 -12.03 1.06 3.48
C HIS A 18 -11.09 1.90 2.61
N LEU A 19 -10.19 2.68 3.22
CA LEU A 19 -9.23 3.50 2.49
C LEU A 19 -8.27 2.63 1.66
N ILE A 20 -7.66 1.63 2.29
CA ILE A 20 -6.71 0.73 1.64
C ILE A 20 -7.42 -0.03 0.52
N LYS A 21 -8.63 -0.55 0.76
CA LYS A 21 -9.41 -1.28 -0.23
C LYS A 21 -9.80 -0.41 -1.43
N SER A 22 -10.37 0.78 -1.19
CA SER A 22 -10.78 1.70 -2.27
C SER A 22 -9.60 2.10 -3.16
N LYS A 23 -8.44 2.38 -2.56
CA LYS A 23 -7.23 2.77 -3.30
C LYS A 23 -6.63 1.59 -4.06
N SER A 24 -6.62 0.42 -3.44
CA SER A 24 -6.22 -0.84 -4.07
C SER A 24 -7.07 -1.17 -5.30
N GLU A 25 -8.39 -0.97 -5.22
CA GLU A 25 -9.31 -1.16 -6.34
C GLU A 25 -9.06 -0.18 -7.49
N LYS A 26 -8.79 1.10 -7.20
CA LYS A 26 -8.41 2.08 -8.23
C LYS A 26 -7.11 1.70 -8.94
N LEU A 27 -6.10 1.29 -8.17
CA LEU A 27 -4.85 0.75 -8.69
C LEU A 27 -5.10 -0.45 -9.61
N LEU A 28 -5.98 -1.37 -9.21
CA LEU A 28 -6.34 -2.55 -10.01
C LEU A 28 -6.99 -2.19 -11.34
N HIS A 29 -7.96 -1.27 -11.32
CA HIS A 29 -8.63 -0.81 -12.54
C HIS A 29 -7.65 -0.17 -13.53
N LYS A 30 -6.69 0.63 -13.02
CA LYS A 30 -5.69 1.31 -13.84
C LYS A 30 -4.71 0.35 -14.50
N PHE A 31 -4.30 -0.72 -13.80
CA PHE A 31 -3.16 -1.54 -14.25
C PHE A 31 -3.50 -2.96 -14.74
N ARG A 32 -4.80 -3.33 -14.77
CA ARG A 32 -5.37 -4.60 -15.29
C ARG A 32 -4.41 -5.80 -15.17
N GLY A 33 -4.46 -6.51 -14.05
CA GLY A 33 -3.67 -7.72 -13.86
C GLY A 33 -3.93 -8.44 -12.53
N GLU A 34 -3.47 -9.68 -12.46
CA GLU A 34 -3.38 -10.42 -11.22
C GLU A 34 -2.19 -9.92 -10.40
N GLY A 35 -2.45 -9.64 -9.13
CA GLY A 35 -1.46 -9.12 -8.20
C GLY A 35 -1.86 -9.38 -6.76
N SER A 36 -0.93 -9.10 -5.87
CA SER A 36 -1.13 -9.16 -4.42
C SER A 36 -0.59 -7.90 -3.77
N LEU A 37 -1.38 -7.26 -2.92
CA LEU A 37 -0.95 -6.12 -2.12
C LEU A 37 -0.96 -6.52 -0.64
N ILE A 38 0.17 -6.36 0.02
CA ILE A 38 0.33 -6.64 1.44
C ILE A 38 0.66 -5.31 2.14
N TRP A 39 -0.18 -4.96 3.11
CA TRP A 39 0.06 -3.86 4.03
C TRP A 39 0.43 -4.38 5.40
N ASN A 40 1.54 -3.89 5.95
CA ASN A 40 1.92 -4.11 7.33
C ASN A 40 1.97 -2.76 8.02
N CYS A 41 1.08 -2.57 8.98
CA CYS A 41 0.98 -1.38 9.80
C CYS A 41 1.49 -1.74 11.20
N THR A 42 2.49 -1.04 11.68
CA THR A 42 3.10 -1.27 12.99
C THR A 42 3.20 0.04 13.75
N LYS A 43 2.92 0.02 15.06
CA LYS A 43 3.22 1.14 15.95
C LYS A 43 4.50 0.86 16.72
N GLU A 44 5.51 1.69 16.53
CA GLU A 44 6.78 1.63 17.29
C GLU A 44 6.91 2.88 18.17
N LYS A 45 6.84 2.69 19.49
CA LYS A 45 6.93 3.78 20.48
C LYS A 45 5.92 4.90 20.23
N LYS A 46 6.36 6.01 19.60
CA LYS A 46 5.55 7.21 19.30
C LYS A 46 5.31 7.40 17.79
N GLU A 47 5.77 6.48 16.95
CA GLU A 47 5.64 6.58 15.51
C GLU A 47 4.81 5.43 14.95
N ASN A 48 4.03 5.75 13.93
CA ASN A 48 3.34 4.77 13.11
C ASN A 48 4.21 4.50 11.89
N ILE A 49 4.37 3.22 11.57
CA ILE A 49 5.13 2.74 10.44
C ILE A 49 4.18 1.95 9.58
N SER A 50 4.20 2.25 8.29
CA SER A 50 3.47 1.47 7.31
C SER A 50 4.44 0.98 6.25
N HIS A 51 4.31 -0.30 5.91
CA HIS A 51 5.01 -0.94 4.82
C HIS A 51 3.99 -1.54 3.86
N ALA A 52 4.08 -1.16 2.59
CA ALA A 52 3.24 -1.66 1.52
C ALA A 52 4.11 -2.38 0.49
N ARG A 53 3.71 -3.61 0.15
CA ARG A 53 4.35 -4.44 -0.87
C ARG A 53 3.32 -4.88 -1.90
N LEU A 54 3.48 -4.42 -3.12
CA LEU A 54 2.67 -4.80 -4.27
C LEU A 54 3.47 -5.74 -5.17
N ASN A 55 2.97 -6.94 -5.39
CA ASN A 55 3.43 -7.80 -6.48
C ASN A 55 2.41 -7.69 -7.62
N LEU A 56 2.86 -7.31 -8.81
CA LEU A 56 2.02 -7.14 -9.98
C LEU A 56 2.80 -7.56 -11.24
N LYS A 57 2.27 -8.51 -12.01
CA LYS A 57 2.88 -8.98 -13.28
C LYS A 57 4.38 -9.33 -13.14
N GLY A 58 4.75 -10.01 -12.06
CA GLY A 58 6.14 -10.38 -11.79
C GLY A 58 7.05 -9.25 -11.28
N LYS A 59 6.56 -8.02 -11.20
CA LYS A 59 7.28 -6.88 -10.60
C LYS A 59 6.88 -6.69 -9.14
N ILE A 60 7.83 -6.25 -8.32
CA ILE A 60 7.63 -5.97 -6.89
C ILE A 60 7.85 -4.49 -6.65
N PHE A 61 6.85 -3.84 -6.08
CA PHE A 61 6.87 -2.44 -5.68
C PHE A 61 6.74 -2.34 -4.17
N ASN A 62 7.66 -1.62 -3.53
CA ASN A 62 7.71 -1.52 -2.08
C ASN A 62 7.70 -0.05 -1.65
N ALA A 63 6.95 0.26 -0.61
CA ALA A 63 6.95 1.56 0.01
C ALA A 63 6.92 1.44 1.53
N THR A 64 7.84 2.14 2.21
CA THR A 64 7.85 2.28 3.66
C THR A 64 7.74 3.75 4.02
N THR A 65 6.90 4.07 5.00
CA THR A 65 6.76 5.43 5.53
C THR A 65 6.57 5.40 7.04
N ARG A 66 7.14 6.39 7.72
CA ARG A 66 6.98 6.66 9.14
C ARG A 66 6.30 8.00 9.33
N ALA A 67 5.30 8.09 10.20
CA ALA A 67 4.67 9.35 10.58
C ALA A 67 4.01 9.25 11.96
N LYS A 68 3.66 10.40 12.54
CA LYS A 68 2.88 10.44 13.79
C LYS A 68 1.45 9.91 13.61
N ASP A 69 0.93 9.96 12.40
CA ASP A 69 -0.42 9.54 12.06
C ASP A 69 -0.38 8.37 11.05
N LEU A 70 -1.14 7.30 11.35
CA LEU A 70 -1.15 6.10 10.51
C LEU A 70 -1.80 6.35 9.14
N TYR A 71 -2.86 7.17 9.07
CA TYR A 71 -3.51 7.51 7.79
C TYR A 71 -2.51 8.18 6.85
N LYS A 72 -1.75 9.13 7.38
CA LYS A 72 -0.72 9.84 6.62
C LYS A 72 0.35 8.90 6.08
N THR A 73 0.73 7.87 6.83
CA THR A 73 1.69 6.86 6.31
C THR A 73 1.12 6.05 5.15
N ILE A 74 -0.17 5.70 5.21
CA ILE A 74 -0.86 4.97 4.15
C ILE A 74 -0.95 5.82 2.89
N GLU A 75 -1.37 7.08 3.00
CA GLU A 75 -1.47 7.98 1.85
C GLU A 75 -0.11 8.20 1.17
N ILE A 76 0.96 8.42 1.95
CA ILE A 76 2.30 8.58 1.40
C ILE A 76 2.79 7.30 0.71
N ASN A 77 2.55 6.13 1.31
CA ASN A 77 2.93 4.85 0.71
C ASN A 77 2.18 4.59 -0.60
N LEU A 78 0.88 4.92 -0.65
CA LEU A 78 0.10 4.82 -1.88
C LEU A 78 0.69 5.69 -2.99
N GLY A 79 0.96 6.96 -2.70
CA GLY A 79 1.57 7.87 -3.69
C GLY A 79 2.96 7.40 -4.15
N LYS A 80 3.75 6.76 -3.28
CA LYS A 80 5.02 6.13 -3.65
C LYS A 80 4.82 4.95 -4.60
N ILE A 81 3.88 4.05 -4.30
CA ILE A 81 3.57 2.89 -5.15
C ILE A 81 3.04 3.35 -6.51
N GLU A 82 2.12 4.32 -6.54
CA GLU A 82 1.58 4.88 -7.79
C GLU A 82 2.69 5.44 -8.67
N LYS A 83 3.61 6.24 -8.11
CA LYS A 83 4.77 6.76 -8.86
C LYS A 83 5.69 5.66 -9.36
N GLN A 84 5.91 4.60 -8.59
CA GLN A 84 6.74 3.47 -9.03
C GLN A 84 6.06 2.67 -10.14
N LEU A 85 4.74 2.50 -10.09
CA LEU A 85 3.99 1.85 -11.16
C LEU A 85 4.04 2.68 -12.44
N GLU A 86 3.80 3.98 -12.35
CA GLU A 86 3.89 4.88 -13.50
C GLU A 86 5.25 4.79 -14.18
N LYS A 87 6.34 4.84 -13.40
CA LYS A 87 7.69 4.62 -13.93
C LYS A 87 7.87 3.20 -14.49
N GLY A 88 7.44 2.19 -13.77
CA GLY A 88 7.66 0.78 -14.12
C GLY A 88 6.89 0.32 -15.36
N PHE A 89 5.77 0.97 -15.69
CA PHE A 89 4.98 0.73 -16.90
C PHE A 89 5.42 1.62 -18.08
N GLN A 90 6.01 2.79 -17.83
CA GLN A 90 6.49 3.69 -18.88
C GLN A 90 7.62 3.09 -19.74
N TYR A 91 8.30 2.04 -19.25
CA TYR A 91 9.34 1.30 -20.00
C TYR A 91 8.81 0.06 -20.76
N GLU A 92 7.50 -0.23 -20.71
CA GLU A 92 6.88 -1.35 -21.45
C GLU A 92 6.01 -0.89 -22.64
N SER A 93 6.02 0.41 -22.98
CA SER A 93 5.30 1.00 -24.13
C SER A 93 6.25 1.40 -25.25
#